data_AF-A0A182TWS4-F1
#
_entry.id   AF-A0A182TWS4-F1
#
_cell.length_a   1.000
_cell.length_b   1.000
_cell.length_c   1.000
_cell.angle_alpha   90.00
_cell.angle_beta   90.00
_cell.angle_gamma   90.00
#
_symmetry.space_group_name_H-M   'P 1'
#
loop_
_entity.id
_entity.type
_entity.pdbx_description
1 polymer ?
#
loop_
_entity_poly.entity_id
_entity_poly.type
_entity_poly.pdbx_seq_one_letter_code
_entity_poly.pdbx_strand_id
1 'polypeptide(L)'
;AHKRVQLTLVVRDYEGRRLGHGGITVQTDLRFRDDDDHSVPMTIADNRDGSYGLTFVPSRPGAMHQMVFIDGKLLEECPVVLRIHKLRPHYGVYHCCTFCSSSGSKGGTCACGSIMPGGYRGCGHGHEGHPGQRHWSCCGSLQEYSDCTTLVGKERQHKE
;
A
#
# COMPACT_ATOMS: atom_id res chain seq x y z
N ALA A 1 -3.21 -2.17 -12.74
CA ALA A 1 -3.69 -3.38 -12.04
C ALA A 1 -2.61 -3.85 -11.08
N HIS A 2 -2.74 -3.55 -9.79
CA HIS A 2 -1.83 -4.07 -8.77
C HIS A 2 -2.15 -5.55 -8.59
N LYS A 3 -1.34 -6.40 -9.24
CA LYS A 3 -1.42 -7.87 -9.10
C LYS A 3 -0.36 -8.39 -8.14
N ARG A 4 0.56 -7.55 -7.67
CA ARG A 4 1.69 -7.93 -6.83
C ARG A 4 1.47 -7.42 -5.42
N VAL A 5 1.58 -8.32 -4.46
CA VAL A 5 1.58 -8.02 -3.03
C VAL A 5 3.04 -7.92 -2.57
N GLN A 6 3.33 -6.91 -1.77
CA GLN A 6 4.64 -6.70 -1.14
C GLN A 6 4.45 -6.53 0.36
N LEU A 7 5.10 -7.38 1.14
CA LEU A 7 5.15 -7.33 2.60
C LEU A 7 6.59 -7.05 3.02
N THR A 8 6.77 -6.46 4.20
CA THR A 8 8.08 -6.26 4.81
C THR A 8 8.12 -6.98 6.15
N LEU A 9 9.00 -7.96 6.27
CA LEU A 9 9.35 -8.58 7.54
C LEU A 9 10.47 -7.75 8.17
N VAL A 10 10.29 -7.30 9.40
CA VAL A 10 11.33 -6.58 10.17
C VAL A 10 11.74 -7.46 11.33
N VAL A 11 13.01 -7.85 11.37
CA VAL A 11 13.53 -8.72 12.43
C VAL A 11 14.00 -7.86 13.61
N ARG A 12 13.66 -8.33 14.81
CA ARG A 12 14.00 -7.67 16.07
C ARG A 12 14.71 -8.63 17.01
N ASP A 13 15.60 -8.10 17.85
CA ASP A 13 16.23 -8.85 18.93
C ASP A 13 15.27 -9.06 20.12
N TYR A 14 15.74 -9.75 21.17
CA TYR A 14 14.96 -10.03 22.37
C TYR A 14 14.60 -8.77 23.18
N GLU A 15 15.28 -7.64 22.93
CA GLU A 15 14.97 -6.33 23.51
C GLU A 15 13.98 -5.54 22.64
N GLY A 16 13.52 -6.13 21.53
CA GLY A 16 12.61 -5.52 20.58
C GLY A 16 13.28 -4.50 19.65
N ARG A 17 14.61 -4.37 19.65
CA ARG A 17 15.33 -3.46 18.75
C ARG A 17 15.44 -4.08 17.37
N ARG A 18 15.34 -3.25 16.33
CA ARG A 18 15.56 -3.71 14.95
C ARG A 18 17.00 -4.16 14.79
N LEU A 19 17.20 -5.29 14.11
CA LEU A 19 18.54 -5.67 13.69
C LEU A 19 19.07 -4.66 12.67
N GLY A 20 20.38 -4.40 12.71
CA GLY A 20 21.05 -3.49 11.78
C GLY A 20 21.64 -4.19 10.56
N HIS A 21 21.43 -5.49 10.40
CA HIS A 21 22.01 -6.30 9.33
C HIS A 21 21.05 -7.40 8.86
N GLY A 22 21.23 -7.80 7.61
CA GLY A 22 20.57 -8.98 7.03
C GLY A 22 21.31 -10.28 7.33
N GLY A 23 21.16 -11.25 6.42
CA GLY A 23 21.86 -12.54 6.44
C GLY A 23 21.18 -13.64 7.25
N ILE A 24 20.01 -13.38 7.82
CA ILE A 24 19.21 -14.40 8.51
C ILE A 24 18.44 -15.21 7.46
N THR A 25 18.35 -16.52 7.67
CA THR A 25 17.63 -17.38 6.75
C THR A 25 16.13 -17.18 6.95
N VAL A 26 15.46 -16.59 5.96
CA VAL A 26 14.00 -16.42 5.95
C VAL A 26 13.41 -17.38 4.93
N GLN A 27 12.43 -18.17 5.36
CA GLN A 27 11.64 -19.03 4.49
C GLN A 27 10.16 -18.77 4.72
N THR A 28 9.35 -19.05 3.70
CA THR A 28 7.91 -18.87 3.78
C THR A 28 7.18 -19.93 2.98
N ASP A 29 6.02 -20.31 3.47
CA ASP A 29 5.08 -21.16 2.75
C ASP A 29 3.72 -20.44 2.76
N LEU A 30 3.22 -20.16 1.57
CA LEU A 30 2.03 -19.35 1.37
C LEU A 30 1.00 -20.19 0.62
N ARG A 31 -0.18 -20.39 1.20
CA ARG A 31 -1.23 -21.22 0.59
C ARG A 31 -2.58 -20.53 0.66
N PHE A 32 -3.46 -20.85 -0.27
CA PHE A 32 -4.86 -20.48 -0.13
C PHE A 32 -5.53 -21.40 0.88
N ARG A 33 -6.38 -20.84 1.76
CA ARG A 33 -7.01 -21.59 2.85
C ARG A 33 -7.95 -22.70 2.36
N ASP A 34 -8.49 -22.55 1.16
CA ASP A 34 -9.35 -23.52 0.48
C ASP A 34 -8.57 -24.45 -0.47
N ASP A 35 -7.24 -24.37 -0.49
CA ASP A 35 -6.35 -25.12 -1.37
C ASP A 35 -4.97 -25.30 -0.72
N ASP A 36 -4.95 -26.08 0.36
CA ASP A 36 -3.75 -26.31 1.18
C ASP A 36 -2.69 -27.18 0.49
N ASP A 37 -2.99 -27.84 -0.64
CA ASP A 37 -2.03 -28.67 -1.36
C ASP A 37 -1.13 -27.86 -2.31
N HIS A 38 -1.49 -26.60 -2.61
CA HIS A 38 -0.79 -25.77 -3.57
C HIS A 38 -0.14 -24.55 -2.91
N SER A 39 1.19 -24.58 -2.84
CA SER A 39 1.98 -23.43 -2.40
C SER A 39 2.09 -22.38 -3.49
N VAL A 40 1.91 -21.11 -3.12
CA VAL A 40 2.07 -19.94 -3.97
C VAL A 40 3.52 -19.46 -3.87
N PRO A 41 4.24 -19.39 -4.99
CA PRO A 41 5.64 -18.99 -4.98
C PRO A 41 5.79 -17.54 -4.51
N MET A 42 6.74 -17.33 -3.60
CA MET A 42 7.08 -16.03 -3.04
C MET A 42 8.57 -15.75 -3.25
N THR A 43 8.89 -14.50 -3.59
CA THR A 43 10.27 -14.01 -3.65
C THR A 43 10.62 -13.33 -2.32
N ILE A 44 11.79 -13.66 -1.78
CA ILE A 44 12.35 -13.07 -0.56
C ILE A 44 13.59 -12.27 -0.97
N ALA A 45 13.61 -10.99 -0.60
CA ALA A 45 14.75 -10.10 -0.81
C ALA A 45 15.27 -9.61 0.55
N ASP A 46 16.53 -9.91 0.86
CA ASP A 46 17.22 -9.36 2.03
C ASP A 46 17.70 -7.93 1.73
N ASN A 47 17.15 -6.94 2.43
CA ASN A 47 17.53 -5.54 2.27
C ASN A 47 18.84 -5.19 3.01
N ARG A 48 19.42 -6.15 3.73
CA ARG A 48 20.69 -6.06 4.47
C ARG A 48 20.68 -5.07 5.64
N ASP A 49 19.50 -4.66 6.08
CA ASP A 49 19.28 -3.68 7.15
C ASP A 49 18.40 -4.24 8.28
N GLY A 50 18.27 -5.56 8.36
CA GLY A 50 17.35 -6.25 9.28
C GLY A 50 15.91 -6.37 8.78
N SER A 51 15.63 -5.92 7.54
CA SER A 51 14.34 -6.12 6.89
C SER A 51 14.42 -7.01 5.65
N TYR A 52 13.32 -7.72 5.38
CA TYR A 52 13.17 -8.62 4.25
C TYR A 52 11.90 -8.27 3.47
N GLY A 53 12.05 -8.04 2.17
CA GLY A 53 10.93 -7.85 1.25
C GLY A 53 10.36 -9.19 0.81
N LEU A 54 9.09 -9.44 1.12
CA LEU A 54 8.37 -10.66 0.71
C LEU A 54 7.37 -10.30 -0.38
N THR A 55 7.49 -10.91 -1.55
CA THR A 55 6.71 -10.52 -2.74
C THR A 55 6.06 -11.70 -3.42
N PHE A 56 4.78 -11.60 -3.75
CA PHE A 56 4.04 -12.63 -4.51
C PHE A 56 2.95 -12.02 -5.39
N VAL A 57 2.37 -12.82 -6.28
CA VAL A 57 1.24 -12.45 -7.14
C VAL A 57 0.12 -13.46 -6.89
N PRO A 58 -0.96 -13.10 -6.17
CA PRO A 58 -2.08 -14.01 -6.00
C PRO A 58 -2.77 -14.27 -7.33
N SER A 59 -3.08 -15.54 -7.62
CA SER A 59 -3.80 -15.95 -8.83
C SER A 59 -5.29 -15.62 -8.77
N ARG A 60 -5.87 -15.54 -7.57
CA ARG A 60 -7.29 -15.28 -7.32
C ARG A 60 -7.52 -14.55 -5.99
N PRO A 61 -8.69 -13.90 -5.82
CA PRO A 61 -9.17 -13.48 -4.50
C PRO A 61 -9.37 -14.68 -3.56
N GLY A 62 -9.19 -14.47 -2.26
CA GLY A 62 -9.35 -15.50 -1.25
C GLY A 62 -8.59 -15.20 0.04
N ALA A 63 -8.88 -15.99 1.08
CA ALA A 63 -8.06 -16.00 2.29
C ALA A 63 -6.85 -16.91 2.08
N MET A 64 -5.68 -16.44 2.48
CA MET A 64 -4.42 -17.17 2.40
C MET A 64 -3.80 -17.28 3.79
N HIS A 65 -3.09 -18.37 4.05
CA HIS A 65 -2.28 -18.57 5.24
C HIS A 65 -0.81 -18.53 4.85
N GLN A 66 -0.06 -17.63 5.49
CA GLN A 66 1.38 -17.52 5.33
C GLN A 66 2.07 -18.04 6.59
N MET A 67 2.88 -19.09 6.44
CA MET A 67 3.86 -19.51 7.42
C MET A 67 5.18 -18.81 7.13
N VAL A 68 5.84 -18.33 8.18
CA VAL A 68 7.14 -17.64 8.09
C VAL A 68 8.10 -18.35 9.04
N PHE A 69 9.26 -18.72 8.53
CA PHE A 69 10.31 -19.39 9.28
C PHE A 69 11.56 -18.51 9.31
N ILE A 70 12.13 -18.34 10.49
CA ILE A 70 13.36 -17.59 10.74
C ILE A 70 14.40 -18.58 11.27
N ASP A 71 15.49 -18.79 10.53
CA ASP A 71 16.49 -19.83 10.81
C ASP A 71 15.87 -21.21 11.10
N GLY A 72 14.87 -21.58 10.28
CA GLY A 72 14.14 -22.84 10.38
C GLY A 72 13.11 -22.92 11.51
N LYS A 73 12.96 -21.89 12.34
CA LYS A 73 11.94 -21.83 13.40
C LYS A 73 10.70 -21.12 12.92
N LEU A 74 9.53 -21.74 13.12
CA LEU A 74 8.23 -21.12 12.83
C LEU A 74 8.01 -19.91 13.74
N LEU A 75 7.61 -18.80 13.14
CA LEU A 75 7.26 -17.57 13.85
C LEU A 75 5.96 -17.76 14.64
N GLU A 76 5.92 -17.29 15.89
CA GLU A 76 4.83 -17.59 16.85
C GLU A 76 3.46 -17.07 16.37
N GLU A 77 3.45 -15.97 15.64
CA GLU A 77 2.25 -15.35 15.09
C GLU A 77 1.71 -16.08 13.84
N CYS A 78 2.32 -17.20 13.44
CA CYS A 78 1.86 -17.99 12.29
C CYS A 78 0.63 -18.86 12.64
N PRO A 79 -0.26 -19.09 11.65
CA PRO A 79 -0.20 -18.52 10.30
C PRO A 79 -0.64 -17.06 10.24
N VAL A 80 0.07 -16.24 9.46
CA VAL A 80 -0.36 -14.89 9.12
C VAL A 80 -1.47 -14.98 8.08
N VAL A 81 -2.67 -14.50 8.41
CA VAL A 81 -3.83 -14.56 7.51
C VAL A 81 -3.85 -13.35 6.59
N LEU A 82 -3.69 -13.58 5.28
CA LEU A 82 -3.81 -12.55 4.25
C LEU A 82 -5.18 -12.65 3.58
N ARG A 83 -5.91 -11.54 3.46
CA ARG A 83 -7.19 -11.48 2.74
C ARG A 83 -7.00 -10.76 1.42
N ILE A 84 -7.07 -11.52 0.33
CA ILE A 84 -6.92 -10.99 -1.03
C ILE A 84 -8.30 -10.73 -1.64
N HIS A 85 -8.53 -9.48 -2.03
CA HIS A 85 -9.74 -9.08 -2.74
C HIS A 85 -9.41 -8.22 -3.96
N LYS A 86 -10.39 -8.06 -4.85
CA LYS A 86 -10.27 -7.14 -5.97
C LYS A 86 -10.32 -5.72 -5.44
N LEU A 87 -9.23 -4.97 -5.63
CA LEU A 87 -9.18 -3.57 -5.24
C LEU A 87 -10.25 -2.77 -5.98
N ARG A 88 -11.02 -1.96 -5.25
CA ARG A 88 -11.87 -0.93 -5.85
C ARG A 88 -10.95 0.11 -6.51
N PRO A 89 -11.08 0.32 -7.83
CA PRO A 89 -10.17 1.21 -8.54
C PRO A 89 -10.35 2.65 -8.05
N HIS A 90 -9.23 3.37 -7.97
CA HIS A 90 -9.27 4.81 -7.86
C HIS A 90 -9.54 5.40 -9.25
N TYR A 91 -10.40 6.43 -9.29
CA TYR A 91 -10.71 7.18 -10.51
C TYR A 91 -9.96 8.52 -10.57
N GLY A 92 -9.25 8.87 -9.49
CA GLY A 92 -8.41 10.04 -9.41
C GLY A 92 -6.99 9.76 -9.89
N VAL A 93 -6.10 10.71 -9.61
CA VAL A 93 -4.65 10.56 -9.84
C VAL A 93 -3.97 10.53 -8.47
N TYR A 94 -2.98 9.66 -8.28
CA TYR A 94 -2.17 9.63 -7.06
C TYR A 94 -0.98 10.59 -7.21
N HIS A 95 -1.08 11.78 -6.61
CA HIS A 95 -0.07 12.82 -6.77
C HIS A 95 0.13 13.60 -5.46
N CYS A 96 1.25 14.32 -5.38
CA CYS A 96 1.37 15.52 -4.56
C CYS A 96 1.01 16.69 -5.48
N CYS A 97 0.30 17.71 -4.99
CA CYS A 97 0.07 18.88 -5.85
C CYS A 97 1.36 19.66 -6.06
N THR A 98 1.50 20.30 -7.22
CA THR A 98 2.52 21.33 -7.55
C THR A 98 2.65 22.39 -6.44
N PHE A 99 1.57 22.62 -5.71
CA PHE A 99 1.54 23.50 -4.56
C PHE A 99 2.44 23.03 -3.41
N CYS A 100 2.52 21.73 -3.11
CA CYS A 100 3.37 21.18 -2.04
C CYS A 100 4.86 21.53 -2.23
N SER A 101 5.30 21.66 -3.49
CA SER A 101 6.66 22.04 -3.85
C SER A 101 6.85 23.55 -4.07
N SER A 102 5.76 24.33 -4.15
CA SER A 102 5.79 25.77 -4.45
C SER A 102 5.28 26.67 -3.32
N SER A 103 5.13 26.11 -2.11
CA SER A 103 4.87 26.81 -0.84
C SER A 103 3.66 27.74 -0.78
N GLY A 104 2.77 27.77 -1.77
CA GLY A 104 1.86 28.91 -1.81
C GLY A 104 1.24 29.25 -3.15
N SER A 105 1.87 28.83 -4.24
CA SER A 105 1.64 29.49 -5.52
C SER A 105 0.23 29.26 -6.06
N LYS A 106 -0.59 30.32 -6.03
CA LYS A 106 -1.93 30.36 -6.62
C LYS A 106 -1.94 30.23 -8.16
N GLY A 107 -0.77 30.32 -8.79
CA GLY A 107 -0.60 30.12 -10.24
C GLY A 107 -0.43 28.66 -10.66
N GLY A 108 -0.19 27.74 -9.72
CA GLY A 108 -0.01 26.32 -10.02
C GLY A 108 -1.34 25.62 -10.25
N THR A 109 -1.45 24.88 -11.37
CA THR A 109 -2.58 23.96 -11.57
C THR A 109 -2.21 22.59 -11.03
N CYS A 110 -3.07 21.99 -10.20
CA CYS A 110 -2.81 20.66 -9.69
C CYS A 110 -3.19 19.59 -10.73
N ALA A 111 -2.43 18.48 -10.79
CA ALA A 111 -2.68 17.38 -11.72
C ALA A 111 -4.08 16.74 -11.56
N CYS A 112 -4.72 16.91 -10.39
CA CYS A 112 -6.11 16.53 -10.15
C CYS A 112 -7.12 17.28 -11.04
N GLY A 113 -6.78 18.46 -11.57
CA GLY A 113 -7.73 19.33 -12.27
C GLY A 113 -8.79 19.98 -11.38
N SER A 114 -8.75 19.75 -10.06
CA SER A 114 -9.75 20.24 -9.12
C SER A 114 -9.76 21.77 -9.02
N ILE A 115 -10.96 22.34 -8.84
CA ILE A 115 -11.18 23.76 -8.61
C ILE A 115 -11.83 23.95 -7.24
N MET A 116 -11.17 24.69 -6.36
CA MET A 116 -11.71 25.04 -5.04
C MET A 116 -12.67 26.23 -5.14
N PRO A 117 -13.57 26.40 -4.15
CA PRO A 117 -14.35 27.62 -4.01
C PRO A 117 -13.46 28.86 -4.09
N GLY A 118 -13.85 29.85 -4.89
CA GLY A 118 -13.04 31.03 -5.19
C GLY A 118 -12.18 30.92 -6.46
N GLY A 119 -12.38 29.88 -7.29
CA GLY A 119 -11.79 29.77 -8.63
C GLY A 119 -10.33 29.29 -8.65
N TYR A 120 -9.81 28.85 -7.51
CA TYR A 120 -8.45 28.34 -7.41
C TYR A 120 -8.34 26.94 -8.05
N ARG A 121 -7.51 26.82 -9.09
CA ARG A 121 -7.31 25.59 -9.88
C ARG A 121 -6.31 24.63 -9.24
N GLY A 122 -6.55 24.23 -8.00
CA GLY A 122 -5.73 23.20 -7.36
C GLY A 122 -6.48 22.49 -6.24
N CYS A 123 -5.91 21.38 -5.75
CA CYS A 123 -6.41 20.78 -4.52
C CYS A 123 -5.94 21.65 -3.31
N GLY A 124 -6.79 21.84 -2.29
CA GLY A 124 -6.45 22.64 -1.10
C GLY A 124 -5.27 22.04 -0.32
N HIS A 125 -4.42 22.87 0.29
CA HIS A 125 -3.29 22.45 1.14
C HIS A 125 -3.22 23.38 2.37
N GLY A 126 -2.49 22.98 3.42
CA GLY A 126 -2.23 23.87 4.57
C GLY A 126 -3.47 24.27 5.38
N HIS A 127 -4.62 23.68 5.08
CA HIS A 127 -5.83 23.76 5.88
C HIS A 127 -6.02 22.46 6.65
N GLU A 128 -6.80 22.56 7.73
CA GLU A 128 -7.21 21.42 8.51
C GLU A 128 -7.89 20.37 7.60
N GLY A 129 -7.43 19.13 7.68
CA GLY A 129 -7.90 18.02 6.84
C GLY A 129 -7.08 17.72 5.58
N HIS A 130 -6.11 18.55 5.19
CA HIS A 130 -5.19 18.19 4.11
C HIS A 130 -4.06 17.27 4.62
N PRO A 131 -3.75 16.15 3.93
CA PRO A 131 -2.83 15.15 4.46
C PRO A 131 -1.34 15.50 4.45
N GLY A 132 -0.94 16.58 3.76
CA GLY A 132 0.46 17.03 3.73
C GLY A 132 1.42 16.15 2.91
N GLN A 133 0.91 15.12 2.23
CA GLN A 133 1.70 14.18 1.42
C GLN A 133 0.90 13.72 0.17
N ARG A 134 1.51 12.87 -0.66
CA ARG A 134 0.86 12.29 -1.85
C ARG A 134 -0.41 11.56 -1.45
N HIS A 135 -1.48 11.78 -2.22
CA HIS A 135 -2.77 11.16 -1.98
C HIS A 135 -3.57 11.00 -3.28
N TRP A 136 -4.59 10.16 -3.25
CA TRP A 136 -5.54 9.99 -4.34
C TRP A 136 -6.52 11.15 -4.40
N SER A 137 -6.63 11.80 -5.56
CA SER A 137 -7.56 12.94 -5.74
C SER A 137 -9.05 12.57 -5.63
N CYS A 138 -9.42 11.29 -5.82
CA CYS A 138 -10.82 10.86 -5.77
C CYS A 138 -11.35 10.64 -4.34
N CYS A 139 -10.50 10.20 -3.42
CA CYS A 139 -10.93 9.73 -2.10
C CYS A 139 -10.01 10.16 -0.95
N GLY A 140 -8.90 10.85 -1.25
CA GLY A 140 -7.93 11.31 -0.26
C GLY A 140 -7.04 10.21 0.33
N SER A 141 -7.13 8.96 -0.14
CA SER A 141 -6.29 7.87 0.40
C SER A 141 -4.81 8.18 0.18
N LEU A 142 -4.03 8.00 1.25
CA LEU A 142 -2.58 8.17 1.27
C LEU A 142 -1.85 6.93 0.75
N GLN A 143 -2.55 5.81 0.69
CA GLN A 143 -2.02 4.54 0.25
C GLN A 143 -2.24 4.43 -1.26
N GLU A 144 -1.16 4.41 -2.03
CA GLU A 144 -1.23 4.29 -3.49
C GLU A 144 -1.95 3.00 -3.92
N TYR A 145 -1.73 1.91 -3.19
CA TYR A 145 -2.24 0.57 -3.52
C TYR A 145 -3.39 0.14 -2.61
N SER A 146 -4.35 1.03 -2.35
CA SER A 146 -5.54 0.75 -1.51
C SER A 146 -6.83 0.63 -2.32
N ASP A 147 -7.90 0.23 -1.65
CA ASP A 147 -9.26 0.43 -2.16
C ASP A 147 -9.61 1.91 -2.20
N CYS A 148 -10.27 2.33 -3.28
CA CYS A 148 -10.99 3.59 -3.27
C CYS A 148 -12.11 3.56 -2.22
N THR A 149 -12.15 4.58 -1.36
CA THR A 149 -13.19 4.75 -0.33
C THR A 149 -14.40 5.54 -0.83
N THR A 150 -14.33 6.11 -2.04
CA THR A 150 -15.46 6.79 -2.66
C THR A 150 -16.53 5.75 -3.03
N LEU A 151 -17.78 5.98 -2.58
CA LEU A 151 -18.90 5.13 -2.95
C LEU A 151 -19.20 5.28 -4.45
N VAL A 152 -19.39 4.15 -5.13
CA VAL A 152 -19.87 4.08 -6.52
C VAL A 152 -21.24 4.78 -6.54
N GLY A 153 -21.33 5.96 -7.14
CA GLY A 153 -22.53 6.81 -7.14
C GLY A 153 -22.30 8.32 -7.08
N LYS A 154 -21.07 8.78 -6.78
CA LYS A 154 -20.63 10.16 -7.07
C LYS A 154 -19.88 10.27 -8.40
N GLU A 155 -20.10 9.32 -9.30
CA GLU A 155 -19.71 9.46 -10.69
C GLU A 155 -20.69 10.42 -11.36
N ARG A 156 -20.17 11.53 -11.92
CA ARG A 156 -20.86 12.52 -12.79
C ARG A 156 -21.68 13.61 -12.09
N GLN A 157 -20.99 14.58 -11.49
CA GLN A 157 -21.37 16.00 -11.65
C GLN A 157 -20.11 16.83 -11.97
N HIS A 158 -19.42 16.48 -13.05
CA HIS A 158 -18.73 17.51 -13.82
C HIS A 158 -19.65 17.79 -15.00
N LYS A 159 -20.50 18.80 -14.79
CA LYS A 159 -21.36 19.40 -15.80
C LYS A 159 -20.45 19.99 -16.88
N GLU A 160 -20.79 19.76 -18.15
CA GLU A 160 -20.27 20.53 -19.29
C GLU A 160 -20.38 22.05 -19.04
#